data_AF-A0A523WBG4-F1
#
_entry.id   AF-A0A523WBG4-F1
#
_cell.length_a   1.000
_cell.length_b   1.000
_cell.length_c   1.000
_cell.angle_alpha   90.00
_cell.angle_beta   90.00
_cell.angle_gamma   90.00
#
_symmetry.space_group_name_H-M   'P 1'
#
loop_
_entity.id
_entity.type
_entity.pdbx_description
1 polymer ?
#
loop_
_entity_poly.entity_id
_entity_poly.type
_entity_poly.pdbx_seq_one_letter_code
_entity_poly.pdbx_strand_id
1 'polypeptide(L)'
;MAPMHTLDLFEWLVENGGPVIHYRTATELAENVINVDVESLKCKLLNSEAVKSWLDKLQSHEVRVEQTKKGLLRSNFFHGGRDINIEVVLPKLSQLGIRAGMTEFDDKTVSWREVLVEAQRTSFEDIYLDDDQFLRQVYLHYDRQIVLGASLALAGYYDDTVQRHLRDRLNLIHKAITQVGYDIYEKPGEYNIRPKKWRNHILKWKLYEDGNIRLPFIHDICSFTVLYEKTSDKTIKDKIDTIIQWVLQPNHQSLLYNYGYIRCPHGLGKS
;
A
#
# COMPACT_ATOMS: atom_id res chain seq x y z
N MET A 1 -5.23 -21.25 -36.33
CA MET A 1 -3.94 -20.83 -35.77
C MET A 1 -3.33 -22.03 -35.07
N ALA A 2 -2.12 -22.44 -35.46
CA ALA A 2 -1.39 -23.47 -34.73
C ALA A 2 -0.97 -22.92 -33.36
N PRO A 3 -0.89 -23.76 -32.30
CA PRO A 3 -0.38 -23.33 -31.01
C PRO A 3 1.10 -22.96 -31.14
N MET A 4 1.45 -21.72 -30.78
CA MET A 4 2.83 -21.24 -30.74
C MET A 4 3.55 -21.88 -29.56
N HIS A 5 4.76 -22.40 -29.75
CA HIS A 5 5.55 -22.93 -28.64
C HIS A 5 5.97 -21.78 -27.71
N THR A 6 6.14 -22.06 -26.42
CA THR A 6 6.45 -21.04 -25.40
C THR A 6 7.74 -20.26 -25.71
N LEU A 7 8.73 -20.93 -26.32
CA LEU A 7 9.96 -20.29 -26.75
C LEU A 7 9.72 -19.29 -27.89
N ASP A 8 8.95 -19.70 -28.92
CA ASP A 8 8.56 -18.85 -30.04
C ASP A 8 7.81 -17.59 -29.55
N LEU A 9 6.99 -17.71 -28.49
CA LEU A 9 6.30 -16.56 -27.89
C LEU A 9 7.30 -15.56 -27.27
N PHE A 10 8.28 -16.05 -26.51
CA PHE A 10 9.25 -15.18 -25.86
C PHE A 10 10.16 -14.49 -26.86
N GLU A 11 10.65 -15.22 -27.86
CA GLU A 11 11.42 -14.66 -28.96
C GLU A 11 10.60 -13.60 -29.69
N TRP A 12 9.35 -13.90 -30.03
CA TRP A 12 8.47 -12.94 -30.67
C TRP A 12 8.25 -11.68 -29.83
N LEU A 13 8.04 -11.80 -28.51
CA LEU A 13 7.86 -10.67 -27.60
C LEU A 13 9.14 -9.83 -27.46
N VAL A 14 10.31 -10.47 -27.44
CA VAL A 14 11.62 -9.80 -27.41
C VAL A 14 11.92 -9.09 -28.74
N GLU A 15 11.46 -9.63 -29.86
CA GLU A 15 11.66 -9.01 -31.18
C GLU A 15 10.67 -7.88 -31.47
N ASN A 16 9.40 -8.05 -31.09
CA ASN A 16 8.30 -7.19 -31.54
C ASN A 16 7.74 -6.28 -30.42
N GLY A 17 8.14 -6.49 -29.17
CA GLY A 17 7.69 -5.68 -28.04
C GLY A 17 8.21 -4.24 -28.05
N GLY A 18 7.64 -3.40 -27.18
CA GLY A 18 8.25 -2.14 -26.78
C GLY A 18 9.24 -2.33 -25.63
N PRO A 19 9.97 -1.27 -25.21
CA PRO A 19 11.00 -1.36 -24.16
C PRO A 19 10.53 -2.02 -22.85
N VAL A 20 9.28 -1.75 -22.44
CA VAL A 20 8.64 -2.38 -21.27
C VAL A 20 8.48 -3.88 -21.43
N ILE A 21 7.97 -4.32 -22.59
CA ILE A 21 7.73 -5.73 -22.87
C ILE A 21 9.06 -6.47 -23.01
N HIS A 22 10.05 -5.88 -23.68
CA HIS A 22 11.39 -6.45 -23.81
C HIS A 22 12.02 -6.71 -22.44
N TYR A 23 12.09 -5.67 -21.61
CA TYR A 23 12.73 -5.77 -20.30
C TYR A 23 12.00 -6.77 -19.38
N ARG A 24 10.67 -6.69 -19.29
CA ARG A 24 9.90 -7.59 -18.41
C ARG A 24 9.89 -9.03 -18.91
N THR A 25 9.84 -9.26 -20.22
CA THR A 25 9.95 -10.63 -20.76
C THR A 25 11.30 -11.23 -20.39
N ALA A 26 12.38 -10.47 -20.58
CA ALA A 26 13.74 -10.92 -20.25
C ALA A 26 13.95 -11.20 -18.76
N THR A 27 13.34 -10.40 -17.88
CA THR A 27 13.59 -10.45 -16.42
C THR A 27 12.56 -11.21 -15.60
N GLU A 28 11.32 -11.36 -16.08
CA GLU A 28 10.22 -11.99 -15.34
C GLU A 28 9.76 -13.32 -15.95
N LEU A 29 10.02 -13.56 -17.24
CA LEU A 29 9.48 -14.74 -17.96
C LEU A 29 10.57 -15.66 -18.54
N ALA A 30 11.70 -15.10 -18.96
CA ALA A 30 12.74 -15.82 -19.70
C ALA A 30 13.97 -16.16 -18.85
N GLU A 31 13.83 -16.33 -17.53
CA GLU A 31 14.94 -16.68 -16.64
C GLU A 31 15.73 -17.88 -17.19
N ASN A 32 16.97 -17.62 -17.64
CA ASN A 32 17.91 -18.59 -18.20
C ASN A 32 17.58 -19.18 -19.59
N VAL A 33 16.58 -18.65 -20.29
CA VAL A 33 16.14 -19.20 -21.59
C VAL A 33 16.80 -18.46 -22.77
N ILE A 34 17.05 -17.16 -22.62
CA ILE A 34 17.53 -16.30 -23.72
C ILE A 34 18.77 -15.54 -23.26
N ASN A 35 19.84 -15.58 -24.07
CA ASN A 35 21.04 -14.77 -23.85
C ASN A 35 20.78 -13.32 -24.32
N VAL A 36 20.07 -12.54 -23.52
CA VAL A 36 19.76 -11.13 -23.76
C VAL A 36 20.57 -10.21 -22.84
N ASP A 37 21.04 -9.10 -23.40
CA ASP A 37 21.70 -8.03 -22.65
C ASP A 37 20.67 -7.23 -21.82
N VAL A 38 20.44 -7.69 -20.59
CA VAL A 38 19.47 -7.10 -19.65
C VAL A 38 19.79 -5.63 -19.34
N GLU A 39 21.06 -5.25 -19.26
CA GLU A 39 21.44 -3.86 -18.97
C GLU A 39 21.12 -2.94 -20.14
N SER A 40 21.34 -3.38 -21.38
CA SER A 40 20.89 -2.64 -22.57
C SER A 40 19.36 -2.50 -22.59
N LEU A 41 18.61 -3.54 -22.24
CA LEU A 41 17.14 -3.47 -22.15
C LEU A 41 16.68 -2.51 -21.05
N LYS A 42 17.34 -2.52 -19.89
CA LYS A 42 17.10 -1.58 -18.79
C LYS A 42 17.33 -0.14 -19.23
N CYS A 43 18.44 0.13 -19.92
CA CYS A 43 18.73 1.45 -20.48
C CYS A 43 17.65 1.91 -21.47
N LYS A 44 17.15 1.02 -22.33
CA LYS A 44 16.04 1.33 -23.25
C LYS A 44 14.73 1.60 -22.49
N LEU A 45 14.44 0.82 -21.46
CA LEU A 45 13.26 1.00 -20.62
C LEU A 45 13.26 2.39 -19.96
N LEU A 46 14.36 2.73 -19.26
CA LEU A 46 14.54 4.01 -18.57
C LEU A 46 14.49 5.21 -19.55
N ASN A 47 14.86 4.98 -20.80
CA ASN A 47 14.79 6.01 -21.83
C ASN A 47 13.43 6.14 -22.53
N SER A 48 12.50 5.23 -22.29
CA SER A 48 11.16 5.29 -22.90
C SER A 48 10.35 6.48 -22.39
N GLU A 49 9.58 7.10 -23.27
CA GLU A 49 8.75 8.28 -22.94
C GLU A 49 7.77 7.99 -21.81
N ALA A 50 7.15 6.80 -21.82
CA ALA A 50 6.22 6.38 -20.79
C ALA A 50 6.89 6.32 -19.41
N VAL A 51 8.06 5.69 -19.29
CA VAL A 51 8.79 5.60 -18.02
C VAL A 51 9.24 6.97 -17.54
N LYS A 52 9.84 7.78 -18.42
CA LYS A 52 10.27 9.14 -18.06
C LYS A 52 9.10 9.98 -17.55
N SER A 53 7.97 9.97 -18.25
CA SER A 53 6.76 10.68 -17.84
C SER A 53 6.28 10.28 -16.45
N TRP A 54 6.30 8.98 -16.12
CA TRP A 54 5.89 8.51 -14.78
C TRP A 54 6.95 8.77 -13.70
N LEU A 55 8.24 8.68 -14.03
CA LEU A 55 9.31 9.06 -13.11
C LEU A 55 9.27 10.56 -12.79
N ASP A 56 8.88 11.41 -13.74
CA ASP A 56 8.73 12.84 -13.52
C ASP A 56 7.52 13.16 -12.63
N LYS A 57 6.48 12.34 -12.68
CA LYS A 57 5.31 12.41 -11.76
C LYS A 57 5.61 11.90 -10.37
N LEU A 58 6.63 11.05 -10.20
CA LEU A 58 7.22 10.75 -8.90
C LEU A 58 8.01 11.97 -8.43
N GLN A 59 7.27 13.05 -8.13
CA GLN A 59 7.83 14.29 -7.66
C GLN A 59 8.43 14.04 -6.26
N SER A 60 9.75 14.13 -6.18
CA SER A 60 10.50 14.15 -4.91
C SER A 60 10.31 15.46 -4.13
N HIS A 61 9.64 16.44 -4.71
CA HIS A 61 9.60 17.81 -4.23
C HIS A 61 8.53 17.94 -3.14
N GLU A 62 8.97 18.28 -1.92
CA GLU A 62 8.18 18.72 -0.74
C GLU A 62 7.87 17.71 0.36
N VAL A 63 8.15 16.42 0.25
CA VAL A 63 8.02 15.53 1.41
C VAL A 63 9.24 15.67 2.32
N ARG A 64 9.20 16.69 3.18
CA ARG A 64 10.15 16.82 4.30
C ARG A 64 9.60 16.03 5.47
N VAL A 65 10.43 15.17 6.07
CA VAL A 65 10.15 14.50 7.36
C VAL A 65 9.68 15.51 8.43
N GLU A 66 10.15 16.76 8.36
CA GLU A 66 9.70 17.84 9.24
C GLU A 66 8.20 18.20 9.10
N GLN A 67 7.63 18.02 7.91
CA GLN A 67 6.20 18.21 7.68
C GLN A 67 5.38 17.01 8.16
N THR A 68 5.94 15.79 8.16
CA THR A 68 5.27 14.62 8.76
C THR A 68 5.20 14.72 10.27
N LYS A 69 6.24 15.26 10.92
CA LYS A 69 6.26 15.50 12.38
C LYS A 69 5.21 16.51 12.84
N LYS A 70 4.89 17.50 12.00
CA LYS A 70 3.88 18.53 12.31
C LYS A 70 2.47 18.17 11.82
N GLY A 71 2.26 16.98 11.26
CA GLY A 71 0.98 16.61 10.65
C GLY A 71 0.58 17.48 9.44
N LEU A 72 1.55 18.16 8.83
CA LEU A 72 1.34 19.09 7.71
C LEU A 72 1.44 18.40 6.35
N LEU A 73 1.92 17.16 6.30
CA LEU A 73 1.88 16.38 5.08
C LEU A 73 0.43 16.09 4.70
N ARG A 74 0.02 16.49 3.51
CA ARG A 74 -1.37 16.31 3.06
C ARG A 74 -1.58 14.85 2.66
N SER A 75 -2.62 14.23 3.23
CA SER A 75 -3.13 12.90 2.83
C SER A 75 -3.23 12.72 1.31
N ASN A 76 -3.62 13.80 0.60
CA ASN A 76 -3.76 13.88 -0.85
C ASN A 76 -2.47 13.65 -1.67
N PHE A 77 -1.31 13.40 -1.05
CA PHE A 77 -0.10 12.93 -1.72
C PHE A 77 0.01 11.40 -1.73
N PHE A 78 -0.52 10.72 -0.71
CA PHE A 78 -0.51 9.27 -0.63
C PHE A 78 -1.69 8.66 -1.38
N HIS A 79 -2.88 9.15 -1.06
CA HIS A 79 -4.16 8.57 -1.47
C HIS A 79 -4.97 9.60 -2.29
N GLY A 80 -5.51 9.16 -3.42
CA GLY A 80 -6.23 9.94 -4.41
C GLY A 80 -6.06 9.37 -5.83
N GLY A 81 -6.98 9.74 -6.73
CA GLY A 81 -6.97 9.26 -8.12
C GLY A 81 -6.06 10.05 -9.08
N ARG A 82 -5.17 10.93 -8.60
CA ARG A 82 -4.29 11.71 -9.48
C ARG A 82 -3.02 10.93 -9.76
N ASP A 83 -2.46 11.14 -10.94
CA ASP A 83 -1.23 10.52 -11.40
C ASP A 83 0.04 11.02 -10.70
N ILE A 84 -0.09 11.83 -9.65
CA ILE A 84 0.97 12.25 -8.72
C ILE A 84 0.84 11.58 -7.35
N ASN A 85 -0.25 10.85 -7.10
CA ASN A 85 -0.47 10.15 -5.84
C ASN A 85 0.43 8.92 -5.77
N ILE A 86 1.00 8.64 -4.59
CA ILE A 86 1.91 7.50 -4.40
C ILE A 86 1.26 6.16 -4.71
N GLU A 87 0.00 5.98 -4.31
CA GLU A 87 -0.77 4.76 -4.63
C GLU A 87 -0.98 4.54 -6.13
N VAL A 88 -0.80 5.58 -6.95
CA VAL A 88 -0.94 5.52 -8.40
C VAL A 88 0.43 5.38 -9.05
N VAL A 89 1.36 6.27 -8.72
CA VAL A 89 2.67 6.37 -9.37
C VAL A 89 3.54 5.15 -9.12
N LEU A 90 3.70 4.72 -7.87
CA LEU A 90 4.60 3.60 -7.56
C LEU A 90 4.12 2.28 -8.16
N PRO A 91 2.83 1.89 -8.05
CA PRO A 91 2.33 0.70 -8.73
C PRO A 91 2.41 0.83 -10.25
N LYS A 92 2.22 2.03 -10.81
CA LYS A 92 2.32 2.22 -12.26
C LYS A 92 3.75 2.07 -12.77
N LEU A 93 4.74 2.68 -12.12
CA LEU A 93 6.16 2.47 -12.42
C LEU A 93 6.52 0.98 -12.30
N SER A 94 5.98 0.33 -11.27
CA SER A 94 6.10 -1.11 -11.07
C SER A 94 5.53 -1.92 -12.24
N GLN A 95 4.36 -1.56 -12.78
CA GLN A 95 3.80 -2.23 -13.96
C GLN A 95 4.63 -2.00 -15.23
N LEU A 96 5.36 -0.89 -15.31
CA LEU A 96 6.28 -0.59 -16.41
C LEU A 96 7.62 -1.32 -16.28
N GLY A 97 7.84 -2.09 -15.22
CA GLY A 97 9.08 -2.85 -15.00
C GLY A 97 10.15 -2.09 -14.20
N ILE A 98 9.82 -0.89 -13.68
CA ILE A 98 10.69 -0.17 -12.76
C ILE A 98 10.61 -0.81 -11.37
N ARG A 99 11.76 -1.03 -10.74
CA ARG A 99 11.89 -1.74 -9.45
C ARG A 99 12.99 -1.11 -8.60
N ALA A 100 12.94 -1.38 -7.30
CA ALA A 100 14.04 -1.11 -6.38
C ALA A 100 15.37 -1.67 -6.91
N GLY A 101 16.47 -0.94 -6.72
CA GLY A 101 17.79 -1.25 -7.28
C GLY A 101 18.08 -0.58 -8.63
N MET A 102 17.11 0.13 -9.21
CA MET A 102 17.34 1.04 -10.32
C MET A 102 17.61 2.44 -9.79
N THR A 103 18.81 2.98 -10.03
CA THR A 103 19.28 4.25 -9.46
C THR A 103 18.29 5.40 -9.67
N GLU A 104 17.77 5.59 -10.89
CA GLU A 104 16.83 6.67 -11.22
C GLU A 104 15.52 6.60 -10.42
N PHE A 105 15.13 5.39 -10.01
CA PHE A 105 13.96 5.16 -9.17
C PHE A 105 14.31 5.29 -7.69
N ASP A 106 15.42 4.70 -7.25
CA ASP A 106 15.87 4.74 -5.86
C ASP A 106 16.14 6.16 -5.35
N ASP A 107 16.68 7.02 -6.22
CA ASP A 107 16.92 8.43 -5.94
C ASP A 107 15.61 9.20 -5.74
N LYS A 108 14.56 8.85 -6.49
CA LYS A 108 13.24 9.50 -6.39
C LYS A 108 12.39 8.96 -5.24
N THR A 109 12.67 7.77 -4.72
CA THR A 109 11.93 7.15 -3.61
C THR A 109 12.56 7.37 -2.24
N VAL A 110 13.77 7.97 -2.16
CA VAL A 110 14.51 8.12 -0.89
C VAL A 110 13.69 8.82 0.20
N SER A 111 13.07 9.97 -0.10
CA SER A 111 12.26 10.73 0.87
C SER A 111 11.02 9.95 1.34
N TRP A 112 10.44 9.14 0.45
CA TRP A 112 9.30 8.29 0.79
C TRP A 112 9.70 7.14 1.71
N ARG A 113 10.86 6.53 1.49
CA ARG A 113 11.42 5.53 2.41
C ARG A 113 11.70 6.13 3.79
N GLU A 114 12.25 7.35 3.83
CA GLU A 114 12.46 8.08 5.09
C GLU A 114 11.14 8.38 5.82
N VAL A 115 10.06 8.72 5.10
CA VAL A 115 8.73 8.88 5.70
C VAL A 115 8.23 7.60 6.36
N LEU A 116 8.44 6.44 5.72
CA LEU A 116 8.04 5.17 6.32
C LEU A 116 8.85 4.88 7.60
N VAL A 117 10.16 5.14 7.59
CA VAL A 117 11.02 5.03 8.78
C VAL A 117 10.52 5.92 9.91
N GLU A 118 10.20 7.19 9.62
CA GLU A 118 9.67 8.11 10.62
C GLU A 118 8.31 7.64 11.14
N ALA A 119 7.42 7.20 10.25
CA ALA A 119 6.09 6.72 10.64
C ALA A 119 6.17 5.54 11.63
N GLN A 120 7.20 4.69 11.55
CA GLN A 120 7.43 3.62 12.54
C GLN A 120 7.94 4.12 13.90
N ARG A 121 8.56 5.29 13.94
CA ARG A 121 9.15 5.87 15.16
C ARG A 121 8.19 6.76 15.92
N THR A 122 7.26 7.41 15.20
CA THR A 122 6.27 8.28 15.83
C THR A 122 5.12 7.46 16.38
N SER A 123 4.92 7.46 17.70
CA SER A 123 3.70 6.89 18.27
C SER A 123 2.52 7.83 18.00
N PHE A 124 1.31 7.28 17.99
CA PHE A 124 0.11 8.11 17.85
C PHE A 124 -0.06 9.08 19.02
N GLU A 125 0.36 8.68 20.21
CA GLU A 125 0.30 9.44 21.46
C GLU A 125 1.22 10.68 21.42
N ASP A 126 2.34 10.61 20.70
CA ASP A 126 3.28 11.74 20.52
C ASP A 126 2.69 12.90 19.70
N ILE A 127 1.53 12.70 19.05
CA ILE A 127 0.88 13.66 18.15
C ILE A 127 -0.39 14.24 18.79
N TYR A 128 -0.49 14.27 20.12
CA TYR A 128 -1.70 14.67 20.86
C TYR A 128 -2.24 16.05 20.43
N LEU A 129 -3.38 16.04 19.76
CA LEU A 129 -4.05 17.23 19.23
C LEU A 129 -5.57 17.05 19.38
N ASP A 130 -6.33 18.14 19.30
CA ASP A 130 -7.79 18.19 19.48
C ASP A 130 -8.59 17.21 18.59
N ASP A 131 -9.92 17.10 18.83
CA ASP A 131 -10.78 16.14 18.11
C ASP A 131 -10.75 16.29 16.58
N ASP A 132 -10.60 17.51 16.03
CA ASP A 132 -10.55 17.72 14.58
C ASP A 132 -9.22 17.22 14.00
N GLN A 133 -8.16 17.27 14.80
CA GLN A 133 -6.84 16.76 14.43
C GLN A 133 -6.75 15.24 14.57
N PHE A 134 -7.50 14.62 15.48
CA PHE A 134 -7.55 13.16 15.63
C PHE A 134 -7.89 12.45 14.30
N LEU A 135 -8.98 12.83 13.63
CA LEU A 135 -9.38 12.17 12.38
C LEU A 135 -8.32 12.35 11.29
N ARG A 136 -7.76 13.55 11.18
CA ARG A 136 -6.67 13.82 10.24
C ARG A 136 -5.47 12.92 10.50
N GLN A 137 -5.13 12.68 11.76
CA GLN A 137 -4.04 11.80 12.12
C GLN A 137 -4.34 10.33 11.82
N VAL A 138 -5.55 9.85 12.08
CA VAL A 138 -5.97 8.48 11.71
C VAL A 138 -5.80 8.26 10.20
N TYR A 139 -6.30 9.19 9.37
CA TYR A 139 -6.16 9.08 7.91
C TYR A 139 -4.71 9.24 7.45
N LEU A 140 -3.95 10.17 8.03
CA LEU A 140 -2.55 10.34 7.70
C LEU A 140 -1.70 9.13 8.14
N HIS A 141 -2.08 8.46 9.22
CA HIS A 141 -1.46 7.22 9.67
C HIS A 141 -1.82 6.08 8.71
N TYR A 142 -3.08 5.95 8.32
CA TYR A 142 -3.52 5.03 7.26
C TYR A 142 -2.68 5.21 5.98
N ASP A 143 -2.53 6.44 5.51
CA ASP A 143 -1.78 6.74 4.30
C ASP A 143 -0.29 6.40 4.37
N ARG A 144 0.37 6.80 5.47
CA ARG A 144 1.82 6.57 5.66
C ARG A 144 2.16 5.12 5.91
N GLN A 145 1.33 4.42 6.68
CA GLN A 145 1.59 3.05 7.06
C GLN A 145 1.08 2.13 5.95
N ILE A 146 -0.21 2.16 5.67
CA ILE A 146 -0.86 1.14 4.86
C ILE A 146 -0.58 1.37 3.37
N VAL A 147 -0.81 2.59 2.87
CA VAL A 147 -0.69 2.87 1.43
C VAL A 147 0.77 2.90 0.99
N LEU A 148 1.60 3.70 1.67
CA LEU A 148 3.01 3.84 1.32
C LEU A 148 3.78 2.53 1.55
N GLY A 149 3.58 1.85 2.68
CA GLY A 149 4.24 0.58 2.99
C GLY A 149 3.94 -0.49 1.93
N ALA A 150 2.68 -0.64 1.52
CA ALA A 150 2.29 -1.54 0.45
C ALA A 150 2.91 -1.14 -0.90
N SER A 151 2.89 0.15 -1.23
CA SER A 151 3.39 0.66 -2.50
C SER A 151 4.92 0.48 -2.64
N LEU A 152 5.68 0.71 -1.57
CA LEU A 152 7.12 0.46 -1.54
C LEU A 152 7.44 -1.04 -1.65
N ALA A 153 6.70 -1.89 -0.92
CA ALA A 153 6.87 -3.34 -0.98
C ALA A 153 6.64 -3.87 -2.41
N LEU A 154 5.54 -3.46 -3.05
CA LEU A 154 5.24 -3.84 -4.44
C LEU A 154 6.27 -3.32 -5.44
N ALA A 155 6.90 -2.18 -5.14
CA ALA A 155 7.99 -1.63 -5.95
C ALA A 155 9.32 -2.40 -5.80
N GLY A 156 9.37 -3.41 -4.92
CA GLY A 156 10.53 -4.27 -4.69
C GLY A 156 11.40 -3.85 -3.50
N TYR A 157 11.04 -2.80 -2.75
CA TYR A 157 11.75 -2.48 -1.51
C TYR A 157 11.38 -3.50 -0.43
N TYR A 158 12.38 -4.12 0.16
CA TYR A 158 12.19 -5.15 1.19
C TYR A 158 13.30 -5.13 2.23
N ASP A 159 13.80 -3.94 2.57
CA ASP A 159 14.71 -3.74 3.68
C ASP A 159 14.03 -3.97 5.04
N ASP A 160 14.80 -3.96 6.13
CA ASP A 160 14.32 -4.21 7.49
C ASP A 160 13.15 -3.30 7.90
N THR A 161 13.11 -2.06 7.40
CA THR A 161 12.04 -1.11 7.70
C THR A 161 10.74 -1.60 7.08
N VAL A 162 10.75 -1.89 5.79
CA VAL A 162 9.57 -2.39 5.08
C VAL A 162 9.13 -3.73 5.67
N GLN A 163 10.07 -4.66 5.91
CA GLN A 163 9.75 -5.96 6.51
C GLN A 163 9.08 -5.85 7.88
N ARG A 164 9.64 -5.02 8.77
CA ARG A 164 9.07 -4.77 10.09
C ARG A 164 7.66 -4.18 9.95
N HIS A 165 7.51 -3.18 9.10
CA HIS A 165 6.23 -2.52 8.84
C HIS A 165 5.14 -3.54 8.45
N LEU A 166 5.42 -4.37 7.44
CA LEU A 166 4.47 -5.38 6.95
C LEU A 166 4.10 -6.41 8.02
N ARG A 167 5.08 -6.86 8.81
CA ARG A 167 4.86 -7.83 9.90
C ARG A 167 4.03 -7.25 11.02
N ASP A 168 4.31 -6.02 11.44
CA ASP A 168 3.56 -5.34 12.50
C ASP A 168 2.11 -5.13 12.07
N ARG A 169 1.91 -4.70 10.81
CA ARG A 169 0.59 -4.54 10.21
C ARG A 169 -0.19 -5.87 10.14
N LEU A 170 0.45 -6.94 9.68
CA LEU A 170 -0.12 -8.29 9.66
C LEU A 170 -0.58 -8.73 11.05
N ASN A 171 0.27 -8.57 12.06
CA ASN A 171 -0.02 -8.95 13.43
C ASN A 171 -1.20 -8.16 14.01
N LEU A 172 -1.24 -6.85 13.74
CA LEU A 172 -2.31 -5.97 14.19
C LEU A 172 -3.68 -6.41 13.63
N ILE A 173 -3.76 -6.63 12.32
CA ILE A 173 -5.01 -7.07 11.67
C ILE A 173 -5.40 -8.46 12.17
N HIS A 174 -4.47 -9.41 12.16
CA HIS A 174 -4.73 -10.78 12.58
C HIS A 174 -5.30 -10.84 14.01
N LYS A 175 -4.72 -10.06 14.94
CA LYS A 175 -5.22 -9.96 16.32
C LYS A 175 -6.64 -9.41 16.36
N ALA A 176 -6.95 -8.38 15.58
CA ALA A 176 -8.28 -7.78 15.60
C ALA A 176 -9.36 -8.68 15.00
N ILE A 177 -9.10 -9.32 13.85
CA ILE A 177 -10.11 -10.19 13.23
C ILE A 177 -10.39 -11.44 14.06
N THR A 178 -9.39 -11.96 14.78
CA THR A 178 -9.55 -13.13 15.67
C THR A 178 -10.30 -12.78 16.96
N GLN A 179 -10.19 -11.55 17.44
CA GLN A 179 -10.85 -11.10 18.68
C GLN A 179 -12.25 -10.50 18.44
N VAL A 180 -12.44 -9.77 17.35
CA VAL A 180 -13.66 -8.99 17.09
C VAL A 180 -14.58 -9.68 16.09
N GLY A 181 -14.05 -10.53 15.21
CA GLY A 181 -14.82 -11.17 14.15
C GLY A 181 -15.46 -10.12 13.22
N TYR A 182 -16.75 -10.30 12.90
CA TYR A 182 -17.51 -9.42 12.00
C TYR A 182 -18.30 -8.32 12.72
N ASP A 183 -18.31 -8.32 14.06
CA ASP A 183 -19.02 -7.34 14.87
C ASP A 183 -18.17 -6.07 15.04
N ILE A 184 -18.04 -5.31 13.96
CA ILE A 184 -17.13 -4.17 13.83
C ILE A 184 -17.81 -2.80 14.02
N TYR A 185 -19.14 -2.76 14.16
CA TYR A 185 -19.92 -1.52 14.27
C TYR A 185 -20.35 -1.24 15.71
N GLU A 186 -20.40 0.03 16.10
CA GLU A 186 -21.04 0.45 17.35
C GLU A 186 -22.55 0.19 17.31
N LYS A 187 -23.17 0.02 18.48
CA LYS A 187 -24.61 -0.19 18.55
C LYS A 187 -25.37 1.11 18.21
N PRO A 188 -26.45 1.03 17.43
CA PRO A 188 -27.27 2.20 17.12
C PRO A 188 -27.81 2.87 18.38
N GLY A 189 -27.69 4.19 18.46
CA GLY A 189 -28.33 5.00 19.52
C GLY A 189 -27.41 5.45 20.65
N GLU A 190 -26.15 4.98 20.68
CA GLU A 190 -25.17 5.42 21.69
C GLU A 190 -24.69 6.86 21.48
N TYR A 191 -24.88 7.43 20.27
CA TYR A 191 -24.35 8.75 19.91
C TYR A 191 -25.31 9.58 19.05
N ASN A 192 -25.30 10.90 19.25
CA ASN A 192 -26.10 11.86 18.47
C ASN A 192 -25.44 12.19 17.12
N ILE A 193 -25.32 11.18 16.25
CA ILE A 193 -24.62 11.29 14.96
C ILE A 193 -25.54 11.93 13.90
N ARG A 194 -24.98 12.86 13.12
CA ARG A 194 -25.60 13.46 11.93
C ARG A 194 -24.67 13.31 10.71
N PRO A 195 -25.21 12.96 9.53
CA PRO A 195 -26.58 12.56 9.23
C PRO A 195 -26.99 11.22 9.88
N LYS A 196 -28.29 11.04 10.17
CA LYS A 196 -28.82 9.84 10.84
C LYS A 196 -28.47 8.52 10.14
N LYS A 197 -28.28 8.56 8.80
CA LYS A 197 -27.88 7.41 7.98
C LYS A 197 -26.51 6.83 8.35
N TRP A 198 -25.68 7.54 9.11
CA TRP A 198 -24.36 7.04 9.56
C TRP A 198 -24.41 6.29 10.89
N ARG A 199 -25.53 6.34 11.62
CA ARG A 199 -25.64 5.80 12.99
C ARG A 199 -25.36 4.32 13.12
N ASN A 200 -25.64 3.54 12.07
CA ASN A 200 -25.42 2.10 12.07
C ASN A 200 -24.06 1.72 11.46
N HIS A 201 -23.27 2.71 11.06
CA HIS A 201 -22.10 2.53 10.20
C HIS A 201 -20.83 3.08 10.85
N ILE A 202 -20.84 3.30 12.17
CA ILE A 202 -19.67 3.77 12.91
C ILE A 202 -18.87 2.57 13.38
N LEU A 203 -17.58 2.57 13.06
CA LEU A 203 -16.65 1.54 13.53
C LEU A 203 -16.47 1.63 15.04
N LYS A 204 -16.30 0.48 15.69
CA LYS A 204 -15.98 0.42 17.12
C LYS A 204 -14.70 1.16 17.43
N TRP A 205 -14.71 2.00 18.47
CA TRP A 205 -13.54 2.79 18.90
C TRP A 205 -12.26 1.94 19.03
N LYS A 206 -12.36 0.76 19.65
CA LYS A 206 -11.24 -0.20 19.83
C LYS A 206 -10.54 -0.61 18.53
N LEU A 207 -11.15 -0.40 17.37
CA LEU A 207 -10.56 -0.73 16.08
C LEU A 207 -9.57 0.34 15.59
N TYR A 208 -9.51 1.52 16.21
CA TYR A 208 -8.65 2.62 15.76
C TYR A 208 -8.23 3.59 16.89
N GLU A 209 -8.36 3.18 18.15
CA GLU A 209 -8.19 4.05 19.33
C GLU A 209 -6.80 4.69 19.47
N ASP A 210 -5.78 4.02 18.96
CA ASP A 210 -4.37 4.43 18.90
C ASP A 210 -3.98 4.92 17.49
N GLY A 211 -4.96 5.37 16.70
CA GLY A 211 -4.76 5.80 15.31
C GLY A 211 -4.57 4.70 14.30
N ASN A 212 -4.35 3.46 14.74
CA ASN A 212 -4.12 2.33 13.85
C ASN A 212 -5.43 1.62 13.52
N ILE A 213 -5.90 1.73 12.28
CA ILE A 213 -7.13 1.05 11.85
C ILE A 213 -6.89 -0.45 11.73
N ARG A 214 -7.47 -1.28 12.59
CA ARG A 214 -7.19 -2.73 12.72
C ARG A 214 -7.98 -3.63 11.75
N LEU A 215 -8.44 -3.09 10.62
CA LEU A 215 -9.17 -3.83 9.59
C LEU A 215 -8.33 -3.96 8.31
N PRO A 216 -8.47 -5.05 7.54
CA PRO A 216 -7.71 -5.25 6.32
C PRO A 216 -8.25 -4.38 5.17
N PHE A 217 -7.36 -3.66 4.48
CA PHE A 217 -7.67 -2.91 3.25
C PHE A 217 -7.03 -3.58 2.04
N ILE A 218 -7.39 -3.13 0.83
CA ILE A 218 -6.83 -3.68 -0.41
C ILE A 218 -5.29 -3.57 -0.45
N HIS A 219 -4.74 -2.49 0.09
CA HIS A 219 -3.30 -2.27 0.24
C HIS A 219 -2.64 -3.34 1.13
N ASP A 220 -3.33 -3.82 2.18
CA ASP A 220 -2.84 -4.91 3.01
C ASP A 220 -2.76 -6.21 2.21
N ILE A 221 -3.76 -6.49 1.36
CA ILE A 221 -3.74 -7.67 0.50
C ILE A 221 -2.56 -7.61 -0.47
N CYS A 222 -2.35 -6.45 -1.11
CA CYS A 222 -1.20 -6.19 -1.97
C CYS A 222 0.14 -6.37 -1.25
N SER A 223 0.24 -5.97 0.01
CA SER A 223 1.48 -6.09 0.76
C SER A 223 1.72 -7.51 1.27
N PHE A 224 0.65 -8.25 1.56
CA PHE A 224 0.70 -9.65 1.94
C PHE A 224 1.17 -10.55 0.80
N THR A 225 0.91 -10.23 -0.48
CA THR A 225 1.48 -11.02 -1.59
C THR A 225 3.01 -10.98 -1.55
N VAL A 226 3.60 -9.80 -1.31
CA VAL A 226 5.06 -9.64 -1.19
C VAL A 226 5.58 -10.38 0.04
N LEU A 227 4.94 -10.19 1.20
CA LEU A 227 5.36 -10.84 2.43
C LEU A 227 5.27 -12.38 2.34
N TYR A 228 4.22 -12.90 1.69
CA TYR A 228 3.99 -14.33 1.49
C TYR A 228 5.03 -14.95 0.56
N GLU A 229 5.37 -14.27 -0.55
CA GLU A 229 6.40 -14.72 -1.49
C GLU A 229 7.79 -14.74 -0.84
N LYS A 230 8.15 -13.68 -0.11
CA LYS A 230 9.51 -13.49 0.43
C LYS A 230 9.77 -14.23 1.74
N THR A 231 8.75 -14.76 2.41
CA THR A 231 8.91 -15.46 3.69
C THR A 231 8.87 -16.98 3.56
N SER A 232 9.71 -17.66 4.32
CA SER A 232 9.60 -19.11 4.59
C SER A 232 8.88 -19.41 5.91
N ASP A 233 8.58 -18.39 6.73
CA ASP A 233 7.92 -18.56 8.03
C ASP A 233 6.45 -18.94 7.85
N LYS A 234 6.13 -20.18 8.20
CA LYS A 234 4.78 -20.72 8.15
C LYS A 234 3.79 -19.92 9.01
N THR A 235 4.23 -19.40 10.16
CA THR A 235 3.36 -18.61 11.04
C THR A 235 2.88 -17.33 10.38
N ILE A 236 3.74 -16.70 9.56
CA ILE A 236 3.39 -15.52 8.78
C ILE A 236 2.37 -15.89 7.70
N LYS A 237 2.60 -17.00 6.99
CA LYS A 237 1.69 -17.49 5.95
C LYS A 237 0.31 -17.84 6.50
N ASP A 238 0.26 -18.58 7.62
CA ASP A 238 -0.99 -18.96 8.28
C ASP A 238 -1.81 -17.72 8.71
N LYS A 239 -1.15 -16.65 9.18
CA LYS A 239 -1.83 -15.38 9.51
C LYS A 239 -2.39 -14.69 8.27
N ILE A 240 -1.63 -14.67 7.18
CA ILE A 240 -2.10 -14.10 5.90
C ILE A 240 -3.32 -14.88 5.42
N ASP A 241 -3.23 -16.21 5.37
CA ASP A 241 -4.33 -17.08 4.95
C ASP A 241 -5.57 -16.87 5.81
N THR A 242 -5.41 -16.75 7.13
CA THR A 242 -6.52 -16.45 8.04
C THR A 242 -7.22 -15.14 7.68
N ILE A 243 -6.46 -14.08 7.36
CA ILE A 243 -7.03 -12.79 6.96
C ILE A 243 -7.73 -12.89 5.60
N ILE A 244 -7.11 -13.56 4.62
CA ILE A 244 -7.72 -13.77 3.30
C ILE A 244 -9.03 -14.54 3.44
N GLN A 245 -9.04 -15.63 4.20
CA GLN A 245 -10.25 -16.40 4.47
C GLN A 245 -11.32 -15.56 5.15
N TRP A 246 -10.94 -14.72 6.13
CA TRP A 246 -11.87 -13.81 6.80
C TRP A 246 -12.52 -12.82 5.82
N VAL A 247 -11.74 -12.23 4.91
CA VAL A 247 -12.21 -11.32 3.85
C VAL A 247 -13.14 -12.05 2.88
N LEU A 248 -12.87 -13.30 2.53
CA LEU A 248 -13.68 -14.05 1.57
C LEU A 248 -15.01 -14.58 2.15
N GLN A 249 -15.22 -14.53 3.46
CA GLN A 249 -16.48 -15.02 4.06
C GLN A 249 -17.68 -14.14 3.70
N PRO A 250 -18.89 -14.74 3.56
CA PRO A 250 -20.12 -13.99 3.30
C PRO A 250 -20.39 -12.86 4.31
N ASN A 251 -20.06 -13.08 5.58
CA ASN A 251 -20.22 -12.06 6.61
C ASN A 251 -19.38 -10.81 6.34
N HIS A 252 -18.14 -10.98 5.84
CA HIS A 252 -17.31 -9.85 5.40
C HIS A 252 -17.90 -9.17 4.19
N GLN A 253 -18.29 -9.95 3.18
CA GLN A 253 -18.84 -9.43 1.92
C GLN A 253 -20.18 -8.71 2.12
N SER A 254 -20.86 -8.95 3.24
CA SER A 254 -22.07 -8.23 3.67
C SER A 254 -21.78 -6.92 4.42
N LEU A 255 -20.53 -6.66 4.80
CA LEU A 255 -20.14 -5.39 5.41
C LEU A 255 -20.31 -4.25 4.41
N LEU A 256 -20.46 -3.05 4.95
CA LEU A 256 -20.61 -1.86 4.12
C LEU A 256 -19.33 -1.58 3.35
N TYR A 257 -19.50 -0.99 2.16
CA TYR A 257 -18.40 -0.47 1.37
C TYR A 257 -17.51 0.45 2.23
N ASN A 258 -16.19 0.23 2.17
CA ASN A 258 -15.17 0.90 2.98
C ASN A 258 -15.32 0.74 4.51
N TYR A 259 -15.98 -0.31 4.97
CA TYR A 259 -16.22 -0.62 6.39
C TYR A 259 -17.04 0.38 7.19
N GLY A 260 -17.30 1.61 6.72
CA GLY A 260 -18.10 2.62 7.42
C GLY A 260 -17.32 3.87 7.79
N TYR A 261 -17.61 4.46 8.95
CA TYR A 261 -17.10 5.75 9.40
C TYR A 261 -16.34 5.66 10.72
N ILE A 262 -15.29 6.46 10.83
CA ILE A 262 -14.50 6.66 12.04
C ILE A 262 -15.04 7.91 12.76
N ARG A 263 -15.19 7.86 14.09
CA ARG A 263 -15.57 9.01 14.93
C ARG A 263 -14.44 9.47 15.84
N CYS A 264 -14.42 10.75 16.22
CA CYS A 264 -13.56 11.20 17.31
C CYS A 264 -14.13 10.75 18.67
N PRO A 265 -13.30 10.67 19.71
CA PRO A 265 -13.70 10.26 21.05
C PRO A 265 -14.83 11.13 21.64
N HIS A 266 -14.79 12.46 21.43
CA HIS A 266 -15.73 13.41 22.06
C HIS A 266 -16.81 13.97 21.12
N GLY A 267 -16.90 13.49 19.86
CA GLY A 267 -17.90 13.94 18.90
C GLY A 267 -17.47 13.73 17.45
N LEU A 268 -18.33 14.03 16.49
CA LEU A 268 -17.87 14.21 15.11
C LEU A 268 -17.20 15.60 15.04
N GLY A 269 -15.88 15.62 14.84
CA GLY A 269 -15.16 16.84 14.50
C GLY A 269 -15.84 17.57 13.34
N LYS A 270 -15.77 18.90 13.33
CA LYS A 270 -16.31 19.69 12.23
C LYS A 270 -15.39 19.49 11.02
N SER A 271 -15.87 18.75 10.03
CA SER A 271 -15.24 18.65 8.70
C SER A 271 -15.11 20.01 8.05
#